data_AF-A0A936S8H4-F1
#
_entry.id   AF-A0A936S8H4-F1
#
_cell.length_a   1.000
_cell.length_b   1.000
_cell.length_c   1.000
_cell.angle_alpha   90.00
_cell.angle_beta   90.00
_cell.angle_gamma   90.00
#
_symmetry.space_group_name_H-M   'P 1'
#
loop_
_entity.id
_entity.type
_entity.pdbx_description
1 polymer ?
#
loop_
_entity_poly.entity_id
_entity_poly.type
_entity_poly.pdbx_seq_one_letter_code
_entity_poly.pdbx_strand_id
1 'polypeptide(L)'
;MKLRWRFGIIAGLFLAVFSLYPQMKMVYLRGQDWNGHYAYNDIDEVAYAAYLRALIDGRPRKNDPYTGRDDSAEHPQPESLFSIQFAGPYTIAIPARILGIGAPWAMTLAGAFAAFLTAFVIFGSSVW
;
A
#
# COMPACT_ATOMS: atom_id res chain seq x y z
N MET A 1 -23.55 24.21 -3.21
CA MET A 1 -23.02 23.00 -2.53
C MET A 1 -22.07 23.45 -1.42
N LYS A 2 -22.32 23.14 -0.14
CA LYS A 2 -21.42 23.52 0.97
C LYS A 2 -20.62 22.28 1.39
N LEU A 3 -19.32 22.30 1.11
CA LEU A 3 -18.40 21.22 1.49
C LEU A 3 -18.27 21.18 3.01
N ARG A 4 -18.57 20.04 3.64
CA ARG A 4 -18.51 19.87 5.11
C ARG A 4 -17.18 19.22 5.51
N TRP A 5 -16.08 19.80 5.04
CA TRP A 5 -14.72 19.26 5.18
C TRP A 5 -14.34 18.86 6.61
N ARG A 6 -14.89 19.54 7.63
CA ARG A 6 -14.65 19.22 9.05
C ARG A 6 -15.08 17.79 9.41
N PHE A 7 -16.24 17.33 8.93
CA PHE A 7 -16.68 15.94 9.17
C PHE A 7 -15.85 14.95 8.36
N GLY A 8 -15.46 15.32 7.13
CA GLY A 8 -14.50 14.55 6.33
C GLY A 8 -13.18 14.32 7.05
N ILE A 9 -12.59 15.36 7.65
CA ILE A 9 -11.33 15.22 8.41
C ILE A 9 -11.51 14.33 9.63
N ILE A 10 -12.56 14.56 10.44
CA ILE A 10 -12.77 13.79 11.67
C ILE A 10 -12.98 12.30 11.35
N ALA A 11 -13.87 11.99 10.39
CA ALA A 11 -14.12 10.62 9.96
C ALA A 11 -12.89 9.98 9.31
N GLY A 12 -12.16 10.76 8.49
CA GLY A 12 -10.93 10.31 7.84
C GLY A 12 -9.85 9.92 8.85
N LEU A 13 -9.57 10.78 9.83
CA LEU A 13 -8.59 10.49 10.89
C LEU A 13 -9.01 9.27 11.71
N PHE A 14 -10.30 9.18 12.05
CA PHE A 14 -10.83 8.03 12.77
C PHE A 14 -10.59 6.73 11.99
N LEU A 15 -10.95 6.66 10.70
CA LEU A 15 -10.72 5.45 9.90
C LEU A 15 -9.23 5.17 9.66
N ALA A 16 -8.39 6.19 9.47
CA ALA A 16 -6.95 6.01 9.32
C ALA A 16 -6.35 5.36 10.58
N VAL A 17 -6.67 5.84 11.77
CA VAL A 17 -6.19 5.26 13.04
C VAL A 17 -6.67 3.82 13.20
N PHE A 18 -7.93 3.54 12.89
CA PHE A 18 -8.48 2.17 12.97
C PHE A 18 -7.84 1.23 11.95
N SER A 19 -7.55 1.70 10.73
CA SER A 19 -6.85 0.90 9.72
C SER A 19 -5.41 0.57 10.11
N LEU A 20 -4.76 1.41 10.93
CA LEU A 20 -3.42 1.15 11.47
C LEU A 20 -3.44 0.14 12.63
N TYR A 21 -4.60 -0.11 13.25
CA TYR A 21 -4.70 -0.95 14.44
C TYR A 21 -4.11 -2.37 14.26
N PRO A 22 -4.37 -3.11 13.16
CA PRO A 22 -3.76 -4.43 12.96
C PRO A 22 -2.23 -4.38 12.97
N GLN A 23 -1.63 -3.38 12.30
CA GLN A 23 -0.18 -3.20 12.30
C GLN A 23 0.36 -2.83 13.68
N MET A 24 -0.29 -1.89 14.38
CA MET A 24 0.10 -1.49 15.73
C MET A 24 0.03 -2.68 16.71
N LYS A 25 -1.04 -3.48 16.60
CA LYS A 25 -1.21 -4.70 17.40
C LYS A 25 -0.13 -5.72 17.07
N MET A 26 0.22 -5.93 15.80
CA MET A 26 1.29 -6.84 15.41
C MET A 26 2.63 -6.41 16.00
N VAL A 27 3.00 -5.13 15.84
CA VAL A 27 4.24 -4.58 16.40
C VAL A 27 4.26 -4.72 17.92
N TYR A 28 3.14 -4.42 18.60
CA TYR A 28 3.01 -4.59 20.05
C TYR A 28 3.19 -6.04 20.50
N LEU A 29 2.54 -7.01 19.83
CA LEU A 29 2.60 -8.42 20.20
C LEU A 29 3.95 -9.06 19.88
N ARG A 30 4.64 -8.61 18.82
CA ARG A 30 5.95 -9.12 18.43
C ARG A 30 7.10 -8.44 19.17
N GLY A 31 6.92 -7.19 19.60
CA GLY A 31 7.95 -6.45 20.33
C GLY A 31 9.28 -6.42 19.58
N GLN A 32 10.34 -6.89 20.24
CA GLN A 32 11.69 -6.94 19.65
C GLN A 32 11.84 -8.02 18.55
N ASP A 33 10.94 -9.00 18.50
CA ASP A 33 10.95 -10.05 17.47
C ASP A 33 10.28 -9.59 16.16
N TRP A 34 9.85 -8.33 16.09
CA TRP A 34 9.25 -7.78 14.87
C TRP A 34 10.33 -7.51 13.81
N ASN A 35 10.40 -8.38 12.81
CA ASN A 35 11.38 -8.31 11.71
C ASN A 35 10.87 -7.53 10.49
N GLY A 36 10.12 -6.45 10.71
CA GLY A 36 9.63 -5.62 9.62
C GLY A 36 8.49 -6.25 8.80
N HIS A 37 7.69 -7.16 9.35
CA HIS A 37 6.51 -7.68 8.65
C HIS A 37 5.33 -6.70 8.72
N TYR A 38 4.40 -6.75 7.76
CA TYR A 38 3.13 -6.03 7.84
C TYR A 38 1.95 -6.96 8.12
N ALA A 39 0.86 -6.43 8.68
CA ALA A 39 -0.38 -7.14 8.90
C ALA A 39 -1.15 -7.25 7.59
N TYR A 40 -1.42 -8.49 7.17
CA TYR A 40 -2.18 -8.83 5.97
C TYR A 40 -3.29 -9.81 6.33
N ASN A 41 -4.36 -9.82 5.54
CA ASN A 41 -5.53 -10.66 5.78
C ASN A 41 -5.61 -11.84 4.81
N ASP A 42 -5.15 -11.66 3.57
CA ASP A 42 -5.21 -12.68 2.52
C ASP A 42 -3.82 -12.95 1.91
N ILE A 43 -3.63 -14.16 1.37
CA ILE A 43 -2.37 -14.66 0.85
C ILE A 43 -1.90 -13.90 -0.40
N ASP A 44 -2.83 -13.36 -1.18
CA ASP A 44 -2.54 -12.55 -2.36
C ASP A 44 -1.84 -11.23 -2.02
N GLU A 45 -2.11 -10.67 -0.84
CA GLU A 45 -1.44 -9.46 -0.33
C GLU A 45 0.08 -9.63 -0.30
N VAL A 46 0.57 -10.84 0.02
CA VAL A 46 2.02 -11.13 0.02
C VAL A 46 2.61 -10.98 -1.38
N ALA A 47 1.89 -11.41 -2.42
CA ALA A 47 2.32 -11.25 -3.81
C ALA A 47 2.26 -9.77 -4.24
N TYR A 48 1.23 -9.03 -3.83
CA TYR A 48 1.16 -7.58 -4.05
C TYR A 48 2.31 -6.83 -3.36
N ALA A 49 2.65 -7.20 -2.13
CA ALA A 49 3.76 -6.60 -1.39
C ALA A 49 5.11 -6.95 -2.01
N ALA A 50 5.30 -8.18 -2.51
CA ALA A 50 6.51 -8.58 -3.22
C ALA A 50 6.67 -7.80 -4.54
N TYR A 51 5.59 -7.65 -5.30
CA TYR A 51 5.58 -6.84 -6.53
C TYR A 51 5.88 -5.37 -6.21
N LEU A 52 5.22 -4.80 -5.20
CA LEU A 52 5.47 -3.42 -4.75
C LEU A 52 6.93 -3.23 -4.31
N ARG A 53 7.48 -4.20 -3.56
CA ARG A 53 8.88 -4.18 -3.14
C ARG A 53 9.81 -4.12 -4.35
N ALA A 54 9.57 -4.93 -5.37
CA ALA A 54 10.38 -4.92 -6.59
C ALA A 54 10.36 -3.54 -7.27
N LEU A 55 9.20 -2.89 -7.34
CA LEU A 55 9.08 -1.53 -7.89
C LEU A 55 9.83 -0.48 -7.03
N ILE A 56 9.74 -0.58 -5.70
CA ILE A 56 10.50 0.29 -4.77
C ILE A 56 12.00 0.12 -4.99
N ASP A 57 12.46 -1.11 -5.20
CA ASP A 57 13.87 -1.43 -5.48
C ASP A 57 14.31 -0.99 -6.90
N GLY A 58 13.36 -0.55 -7.73
CA GLY A 58 13.63 -0.05 -9.08
C GLY A 58 13.70 -1.09 -10.16
N ARG A 59 13.19 -2.29 -9.86
CA ARG A 59 13.10 -3.37 -10.83
C ARG A 59 12.05 -3.05 -11.91
N PRO A 60 12.13 -3.68 -13.09
CA PRO A 60 11.20 -3.42 -14.19
C PRO A 60 9.74 -3.63 -13.79
N ARG A 61 8.83 -2.89 -14.44
CA ARG A 61 7.37 -3.05 -14.24
C ARG A 61 6.92 -4.49 -14.49
N LYS A 62 7.45 -5.12 -15.55
CA LYS A 62 7.24 -6.54 -15.78
C LYS A 62 8.24 -7.30 -14.94
N ASN A 63 7.79 -7.72 -13.77
CA ASN A 63 8.51 -8.66 -12.92
C ASN A 63 7.51 -9.66 -12.36
N ASP A 64 8.00 -10.87 -12.08
CA ASP A 64 7.21 -11.92 -11.47
C ASP A 64 7.46 -11.94 -9.95
N PRO A 65 6.45 -11.59 -9.12
CA PRO A 65 6.62 -11.56 -7.67
C PRO A 65 6.80 -12.95 -7.04
N TYR A 66 6.43 -14.04 -7.72
CA TYR A 66 6.56 -15.39 -7.20
C TYR A 66 7.94 -16.00 -7.46
N THR A 67 8.54 -15.68 -8.61
CA THR A 67 9.86 -16.23 -8.99
C THR A 67 10.99 -15.22 -8.82
N GLY A 68 10.68 -13.94 -8.66
CA GLY A 68 11.67 -12.88 -8.62
C GLY A 68 12.38 -12.65 -9.94
N ARG A 69 11.80 -13.05 -11.08
CA ARG A 69 12.37 -12.80 -12.41
C ARG A 69 12.00 -11.41 -12.92
N ASP A 70 12.98 -10.71 -13.49
CA ASP A 70 12.81 -9.41 -14.12
C ASP A 70 12.73 -9.53 -15.64
N ASP A 71 11.98 -8.61 -16.26
CA ASP A 71 11.98 -8.39 -17.71
C ASP A 71 13.33 -7.82 -18.17
N SER A 72 13.91 -8.47 -19.17
CA SER A 72 15.16 -8.04 -19.82
C SER A 72 15.15 -8.41 -21.29
N ALA A 73 16.05 -7.83 -22.09
CA ALA A 73 16.15 -8.15 -23.52
C ALA A 73 16.44 -9.65 -23.77
N GLU A 74 17.21 -10.28 -22.88
CA GLU A 74 17.57 -11.70 -22.95
C GLU A 74 16.46 -12.61 -22.40
N HIS A 75 15.68 -12.12 -21.44
CA HIS A 75 14.63 -12.86 -20.74
C HIS A 75 13.35 -12.03 -20.66
N PRO A 76 12.62 -11.88 -21.78
CA PRO A 76 11.40 -11.09 -21.79
C PRO A 76 10.33 -11.74 -20.90
N GLN A 77 9.68 -10.93 -20.06
CA GLN A 77 8.55 -11.36 -19.25
C GLN A 77 7.22 -10.94 -19.92
N PRO A 78 6.21 -11.83 -19.94
CA PRO A 78 4.86 -11.45 -20.34
C PRO A 78 4.23 -10.49 -19.33
N GLU A 79 3.10 -9.88 -19.72
CA GLU A 79 2.27 -9.17 -18.76
C GLU A 79 1.68 -10.15 -17.73
N SER A 80 1.72 -9.76 -16.46
CA SER A 80 1.05 -10.43 -15.36
C SER A 80 -0.15 -9.61 -14.87
N LEU A 81 -0.97 -10.22 -14.01
CA LEU A 81 -2.05 -9.51 -13.31
C LEU A 81 -1.55 -8.32 -12.48
N PHE A 82 -0.28 -8.32 -12.07
CA PHE A 82 0.35 -7.24 -11.32
C PHE A 82 0.88 -6.14 -12.24
N SER A 83 1.55 -6.51 -13.33
CA SER A 83 2.15 -5.54 -14.25
C SER A 83 1.09 -4.77 -15.02
N ILE A 84 -0.03 -5.38 -15.39
CA ILE A 84 -1.11 -4.67 -16.08
C ILE A 84 -1.81 -3.63 -15.18
N GLN A 85 -1.83 -3.85 -13.86
CA GLN A 85 -2.44 -2.95 -12.87
C GLN A 85 -1.43 -1.95 -12.27
N PHE A 86 -0.31 -1.68 -12.96
CA PHE A 86 0.85 -0.95 -12.44
C PHE A 86 0.55 0.44 -11.86
N ALA A 87 -0.50 1.13 -12.32
CA ALA A 87 -0.80 2.49 -11.90
C ALA A 87 -0.93 2.62 -10.37
N GLY A 88 -1.71 1.73 -9.74
CA GLY A 88 -1.90 1.72 -8.28
C GLY A 88 -0.59 1.47 -7.52
N PRO A 89 0.16 0.39 -7.81
CA PRO A 89 1.45 0.13 -7.18
C PRO A 89 2.46 1.28 -7.37
N TYR A 90 2.51 1.97 -8.51
CA TYR A 90 3.44 3.10 -8.70
C TYR A 90 3.09 4.34 -7.86
N THR A 91 1.81 4.60 -7.55
CA THR A 91 1.45 5.71 -6.65
C THR A 91 1.98 5.49 -5.23
N ILE A 92 2.26 4.23 -4.86
CA ILE A 92 2.84 3.85 -3.57
C ILE A 92 4.37 3.72 -3.68
N ALA A 93 4.87 3.04 -4.72
CA ALA A 93 6.28 2.70 -4.88
C ALA A 93 7.17 3.94 -5.08
N ILE A 94 6.73 4.93 -5.86
CA ILE A 94 7.54 6.12 -6.16
C ILE A 94 7.79 6.94 -4.88
N PRO A 95 6.76 7.33 -4.10
CA PRO A 95 6.99 8.00 -2.83
C PRO A 95 7.80 7.15 -1.85
N ALA A 96 7.50 5.85 -1.73
CA ALA A 96 8.22 4.96 -0.82
C ALA A 96 9.72 4.90 -1.15
N ARG A 97 10.08 4.83 -2.44
CA ARG A 97 11.47 4.87 -2.88
C ARG A 97 12.15 6.19 -2.57
N ILE A 98 11.49 7.32 -2.85
CA ILE A 98 12.04 8.66 -2.57
C ILE A 98 12.28 8.85 -1.07
N LEU A 99 11.40 8.33 -0.23
CA LEU A 99 11.46 8.45 1.23
C LEU A 99 12.29 7.33 1.91
N GLY A 100 12.81 6.37 1.16
CA GLY A 100 13.56 5.23 1.71
C GLY A 100 12.73 4.28 2.57
N ILE A 101 11.41 4.22 2.35
CA ILE A 101 10.47 3.41 3.12
C ILE A 101 10.34 2.02 2.49
N GLY A 102 10.47 0.97 3.31
CA GLY A 102 10.28 -0.42 2.86
C GLY A 102 8.82 -0.76 2.56
N ALA A 103 8.60 -1.80 1.76
CA ALA A 103 7.25 -2.28 1.38
C ALA A 103 6.28 -2.51 2.56
N PRO A 104 6.70 -3.06 3.73
CA PRO A 104 5.80 -3.26 4.87
C PRO A 104 5.15 -1.98 5.38
N TRP A 105 5.95 -0.92 5.51
CA TRP A 105 5.47 0.40 5.90
C TRP A 105 4.73 1.10 4.76
N ALA A 106 5.17 0.92 3.52
CA ALA A 106 4.46 1.46 2.36
C ALA A 106 3.03 0.91 2.24
N MET A 107 2.84 -0.40 2.39
CA MET A 107 1.52 -1.06 2.42
C MET A 107 0.66 -0.54 3.58
N THR A 108 1.25 -0.46 4.78
CA THR A 108 0.57 0.05 5.98
C THR A 108 0.07 1.47 5.80
N LEU A 109 0.95 2.38 5.34
CA LEU A 109 0.63 3.79 5.15
C LEU A 109 -0.33 4.00 3.98
N ALA A 110 -0.20 3.22 2.91
CA ALA A 110 -1.14 3.25 1.79
C ALA A 110 -2.56 2.88 2.24
N GLY A 111 -2.71 1.84 3.07
CA GLY A 111 -4.00 1.46 3.66
C GLY A 111 -4.59 2.58 4.52
N ALA A 112 -3.79 3.20 5.38
CA ALA A 112 -4.23 4.32 6.21
C ALA A 112 -4.62 5.56 5.40
N PHE A 113 -3.87 5.86 4.36
CA PHE A 113 -4.16 6.98 3.47
C PHE A 113 -5.43 6.72 2.64
N ALA A 114 -5.61 5.50 2.13
CA ALA A 114 -6.83 5.10 1.44
C ALA A 114 -8.06 5.22 2.36
N ALA A 115 -7.97 4.70 3.59
CA ALA A 115 -9.04 4.81 4.59
C ALA A 115 -9.38 6.27 4.91
N PHE A 116 -8.37 7.12 5.08
CA PHE A 116 -8.55 8.56 5.26
C PHE A 116 -9.28 9.20 4.08
N LEU A 117 -8.78 9.00 2.86
CA LEU A 117 -9.33 9.61 1.65
C LEU A 117 -10.77 9.16 1.39
N THR A 118 -11.07 7.87 1.57
CA THR A 118 -12.42 7.33 1.42
C THR A 118 -13.39 8.02 2.37
N ALA A 119 -13.10 8.08 3.68
CA ALA A 119 -13.96 8.78 4.62
C ALA A 119 -14.00 10.30 4.36
N PHE A 120 -12.88 10.90 4.01
CA PHE A 120 -12.82 12.33 3.71
C PHE A 120 -13.76 12.69 2.54
N VAL A 121 -13.76 11.90 1.47
CA VAL A 121 -14.64 12.12 0.32
C VAL A 121 -16.10 11.87 0.69
N ILE A 122 -16.41 10.77 1.38
CA ILE A 122 -17.79 10.42 1.74
C ILE A 122 -18.41 11.45 2.70
N PHE A 123 -17.71 11.83 3.77
CA PHE A 123 -18.26 12.71 4.81
C PHE A 123 -17.94 14.20 4.58
N GLY A 124 -16.96 14.51 3.72
CA GLY A 124 -16.62 15.88 3.32
C GLY A 124 -17.48 16.39 2.17
N SER A 125 -17.97 15.48 1.32
CA SER A 125 -18.90 15.81 0.24
C SER A 125 -20.29 16.16 0.78
N SER A 126 -21.00 17.06 0.10
CA SER A 126 -22.36 17.49 0.48
C SER A 126 -23.44 16.48 0.07
N VAL A 127 -23.11 15.19 0.05
CA VAL A 127 -24.01 14.10 -0.37
C VAL A 127 -24.93 13.65 0.78
N TRP A 128 -24.76 14.25 1.98
CA TRP A 128 -25.58 13.99 3.18
C TRP A 128 -26.02 15.28 3.88
#